data_AF-J2IJD1-F1
#
_entry.id   AF-J2IJD1-F1
#
_cell.length_a   1.000
_cell.length_b   1.000
_cell.length_c   1.000
_cell.angle_alpha   90.00
_cell.angle_beta   90.00
_cell.angle_gamma   90.00
#
_symmetry.space_group_name_H-M   'P 1'
#
loop_
_entity.id
_entity.type
_entity.pdbx_description
1 polymer ?
#
loop_
_entity_poly.entity_id
_entity_poly.type
_entity_poly.pdbx_seq_one_letter_code
_entity_poly.pdbx_strand_id
1 'polypeptide(L)'
;MYIYYTTASKGIAMVANSQVTSHKKRTNLSIDSQLLLEAKLLGINVSQAAEAGLAQAVKLQKQQRWLKDNSQAIESSNDFVTQHGLPLAEYRHF
;
A
#
# COMPACT_ATOMS: atom_id res chain seq x y z
N MET A 1 7.32 -31.52 5.81
CA MET A 1 6.61 -31.93 7.04
C MET A 1 7.28 -31.25 8.22
N TYR A 2 6.71 -30.16 8.72
CA TYR A 2 6.72 -29.76 10.14
C TYR A 2 5.49 -28.86 10.30
N ILE A 3 4.52 -29.37 11.05
CA ILE A 3 3.22 -28.77 11.35
C ILE A 3 3.24 -28.39 12.82
N TYR A 4 2.96 -27.15 13.19
CA TYR A 4 2.66 -26.79 14.60
C TYR A 4 1.54 -25.73 14.68
N TYR A 5 0.36 -26.23 15.11
CA TYR A 5 -0.81 -25.73 15.88
C TYR A 5 -0.82 -24.29 16.47
N THR A 6 -1.93 -23.58 16.77
CA THR A 6 -3.22 -23.94 17.42
C THR A 6 -4.27 -22.80 17.34
N THR A 7 -5.51 -23.07 17.77
CA THR A 7 -6.81 -22.45 17.47
C THR A 7 -7.26 -21.26 18.36
N ALA A 8 -8.01 -20.35 17.72
CA ALA A 8 -9.03 -19.41 18.26
C ALA A 8 -8.61 -18.15 19.05
N SER A 9 -8.54 -17.01 18.34
CA SER A 9 -9.39 -15.84 18.63
C SER A 9 -9.24 -14.80 17.52
N LYS A 10 -10.35 -14.47 16.86
CA LYS A 10 -10.57 -13.29 16.00
C LYS A 10 -9.53 -13.00 14.90
N GLY A 11 -9.74 -13.67 13.77
CA GLY A 11 -9.84 -13.01 12.46
C GLY A 11 -8.76 -11.98 12.09
N ILE A 12 -7.49 -12.38 12.07
CA ILE A 12 -6.45 -11.62 11.38
C ILE A 12 -6.33 -12.27 10.00
N ALA A 13 -7.01 -11.68 9.01
CA ALA A 13 -6.88 -12.11 7.62
C ALA A 13 -5.41 -11.94 7.19
N MET A 14 -4.66 -13.04 7.16
CA MET A 14 -3.37 -13.11 6.46
C MET A 14 -3.63 -12.72 5.01
N VAL A 15 -3.13 -11.55 4.61
CA VAL A 15 -3.12 -11.11 3.22
C VAL A 15 -2.22 -12.08 2.46
N ALA A 16 -2.84 -13.08 1.84
CA ALA A 16 -2.21 -13.91 0.83
C ALA A 16 -1.73 -12.97 -0.27
N ASN A 17 -0.41 -12.79 -0.38
CA ASN A 17 0.21 -12.07 -1.48
C ASN A 17 0.15 -12.96 -2.73
N SER A 18 -1.06 -13.11 -3.27
CA SER A 18 -1.30 -13.76 -4.55
C SER A 18 -0.59 -12.92 -5.61
N GLN A 19 0.55 -13.39 -6.10
CA GLN A 19 1.21 -12.85 -7.28
C GLN A 19 0.29 -13.12 -8.48
N VAL A 20 -0.74 -12.28 -8.63
CA VAL A 20 -1.61 -12.29 -9.80
C VAL A 20 -0.74 -11.79 -10.94
N THR A 21 -0.41 -12.68 -11.88
CA THR A 21 0.18 -12.32 -13.16
C THR A 21 -0.84 -11.48 -13.92
N SER A 22 -0.84 -10.17 -13.67
CA SER A 22 -1.82 -9.26 -14.26
C SER A 22 -1.48 -9.08 -15.73
N HIS A 23 -2.31 -9.67 -16.59
CA HIS A 23 -2.24 -9.42 -18.01
C HIS A 23 -2.67 -7.96 -18.26
N LYS A 24 -1.82 -7.18 -18.93
CA LYS A 24 -2.12 -5.79 -19.26
C LYS A 24 -3.35 -5.77 -20.16
N LYS A 25 -4.45 -5.21 -19.65
CA LYS A 25 -5.66 -5.01 -20.45
C LYS A 25 -5.56 -3.66 -21.15
N ARG A 26 -5.74 -3.64 -22.47
CA ARG A 26 -5.88 -2.39 -23.22
C ARG A 26 -7.16 -1.69 -22.78
N THR A 27 -7.03 -0.48 -22.27
CA THR A 27 -8.15 0.36 -21.85
C THR A 27 -8.12 1.62 -22.71
N ASN A 28 -9.27 1.99 -23.28
CA ASN A 28 -9.39 3.25 -24.01
C ASN A 28 -9.58 4.38 -23.00
N LEU A 29 -8.69 5.36 -23.00
CA LEU A 29 -8.67 6.48 -22.05
C LEU A 29 -8.63 7.78 -22.84
N SER A 30 -9.45 8.76 -22.45
CA SER A 30 -9.37 10.10 -23.00
C SER A 30 -8.30 10.89 -22.26
N ILE A 31 -7.26 11.29 -22.97
CA ILE A 31 -6.17 12.13 -22.45
C ILE A 31 -6.13 13.41 -23.30
N ASP A 32 -5.76 14.52 -22.67
CA ASP A 32 -5.58 15.80 -23.36
C ASP A 32 -4.62 15.67 -24.55
N SER A 33 -5.02 16.24 -25.70
CA SER A 33 -4.29 16.09 -26.95
C SER A 33 -2.99 16.90 -26.97
N GLN A 34 -2.94 18.05 -26.28
CA GLN A 34 -1.71 18.84 -26.17
C GLN A 34 -0.67 18.12 -25.31
N LEU A 35 -1.11 17.52 -24.20
CA LEU A 35 -0.26 16.71 -23.33
C LEU A 35 0.31 15.48 -24.06
N LEU A 36 -0.50 14.82 -24.91
CA LEU A 36 -0.02 13.71 -25.73
C LEU A 36 1.03 14.14 -26.76
N LEU A 37 0.83 15.30 -27.39
CA LEU A 37 1.79 15.87 -28.33
C LEU A 37 3.12 16.20 -27.62
N GLU A 38 3.05 16.86 -26.48
CA GLU A 38 4.23 17.19 -25.67
C GLU A 38 4.96 15.91 -25.22
N ALA A 39 4.23 14.92 -24.70
CA ALA A 39 4.81 13.63 -24.33
C ALA A 39 5.52 12.96 -25.51
N LYS A 40 4.93 13.02 -26.72
CA LYS A 40 5.55 12.48 -27.94
C LYS A 40 6.81 13.24 -28.34
N LEU A 41 6.80 14.57 -28.24
CA LEU A 41 7.97 15.42 -28.52
C LEU A 41 9.12 15.14 -27.54
N LEU A 42 8.79 14.86 -26.29
CA LEU A 42 9.74 14.51 -25.23
C LEU A 42 10.16 13.03 -25.24
N GLY A 43 9.60 12.21 -26.15
CA GLY A 43 9.91 10.78 -26.23
C GLY A 43 9.37 9.96 -25.04
N ILE A 44 8.38 10.47 -24.32
CA ILE A 44 7.80 9.81 -23.15
C ILE A 44 6.88 8.66 -23.61
N ASN A 45 7.08 7.48 -23.02
CA ASN A 45 6.18 6.35 -23.22
C ASN A 45 4.89 6.55 -22.40
N VAL A 46 3.85 7.08 -23.06
CA VAL A 46 2.56 7.40 -22.43
C VAL A 46 1.94 6.20 -21.71
N SER A 47 2.03 4.99 -22.28
CA SER A 47 1.46 3.81 -21.64
C SER A 47 2.15 3.48 -20.32
N GLN A 48 3.48 3.58 -20.29
CA GLN A 48 4.25 3.33 -19.08
C GLN A 48 4.01 4.42 -18.02
N ALA A 49 3.98 5.69 -18.44
CA ALA A 49 3.71 6.82 -17.55
C ALA A 49 2.31 6.74 -16.94
N ALA A 50 1.30 6.39 -17.74
CA ALA A 50 -0.08 6.21 -17.26
C ALA A 50 -0.18 5.06 -16.26
N GLU A 51 0.48 3.93 -16.52
CA GLU A 51 0.52 2.78 -15.60
C GLU A 51 1.17 3.15 -14.26
N ALA A 52 2.30 3.86 -14.29
CA ALA A 52 2.99 4.33 -13.09
C ALA A 52 2.12 5.32 -12.28
N GLY A 53 1.51 6.29 -12.95
CA GLY A 53 0.61 7.26 -12.30
C GLY A 53 -0.60 6.58 -11.66
N LEU A 54 -1.21 5.62 -12.35
CA LEU A 54 -2.34 4.85 -11.82
C LEU A 54 -1.92 4.00 -10.62
N ALA A 55 -0.77 3.32 -10.68
CA ALA A 55 -0.24 2.53 -9.58
C ALA A 55 -0.01 3.39 -8.33
N GLN A 56 0.55 4.59 -8.51
CA GLN A 56 0.76 5.54 -7.41
C GLN A 56 -0.57 6.01 -6.80
N ALA A 57 -1.55 6.40 -7.63
CA ALA A 57 -2.86 6.82 -7.16
C ALA A 57 -3.58 5.72 -6.37
N VAL A 58 -3.53 4.48 -6.86
CA VAL A 58 -4.10 3.31 -6.16
C VAL A 58 -3.39 3.06 -4.83
N LYS A 59 -2.05 3.15 -4.79
CA LYS A 59 -1.28 2.99 -3.56
C LYS A 59 -1.67 4.04 -2.52
N LEU A 60 -1.77 5.30 -2.91
CA LEU A 60 -2.16 6.39 -2.03
C LEU A 60 -3.57 6.19 -1.46
N GLN A 61 -4.54 5.82 -2.31
CA GLN A 61 -5.90 5.54 -1.86
C GLN A 61 -5.95 4.35 -0.89
N LYS A 62 -5.22 3.27 -1.17
CA LYS A 62 -5.12 2.13 -0.25
C LYS A 62 -4.51 2.54 1.09
N GLN A 63 -3.47 3.36 1.08
CA GLN A 63 -2.84 3.86 2.30
C GLN A 63 -3.81 4.71 3.11
N GLN A 64 -4.51 5.66 2.47
CA GLN A 64 -5.50 6.50 3.15
C GLN A 64 -6.61 5.67 3.78
N ARG A 65 -7.11 4.67 3.05
CA ARG A 65 -8.12 3.75 3.58
C ARG A 65 -7.59 2.94 4.76
N TRP A 66 -6.37 2.41 4.65
CA TRP A 66 -5.74 1.68 5.74
C TRP A 66 -5.57 2.55 6.98
N LEU A 67 -5.11 3.79 6.84
CA LEU A 67 -4.99 4.74 7.95
C LEU A 67 -6.33 5.02 8.61
N LYS A 68 -7.40 5.20 7.82
CA LYS A 68 -8.74 5.38 8.36
C LYS A 68 -9.21 4.15 9.15
N ASP A 69 -9.03 2.96 8.57
CA ASP A 69 -9.48 1.71 9.17
C ASP A 69 -8.66 1.33 10.42
N ASN A 70 -7.40 1.76 10.51
CA ASN A 70 -6.49 1.43 11.62
C ASN A 70 -6.29 2.60 12.60
N SER A 71 -7.00 3.71 12.43
CA SER A 71 -6.89 4.91 13.26
C SER A 71 -7.02 4.61 14.76
N GLN A 72 -8.04 3.82 15.14
CA GLN A 72 -8.27 3.42 16.53
C GLN A 72 -7.15 2.53 17.10
N ALA A 73 -6.60 1.63 16.28
CA ALA A 73 -5.50 0.77 16.71
C ALA A 73 -4.21 1.59 16.90
N ILE A 74 -3.93 2.52 15.98
CA ILE A 74 -2.81 3.46 16.07
C ILE A 74 -2.95 4.34 17.32
N GLU A 75 -4.14 4.87 17.60
CA GLU A 75 -4.40 5.69 18.79
C GLU A 75 -4.19 4.89 20.08
N SER A 76 -4.74 3.69 20.19
CA SER A 76 -4.51 2.83 21.37
C SER A 76 -3.03 2.48 21.58
N SER A 77 -2.28 2.30 20.48
CA SER A 77 -0.84 2.04 20.55
C SER A 77 -0.06 3.29 20.98
N ASN A 78 -0.48 4.47 20.52
CA ASN A 78 0.14 5.74 20.93
C ASN A 78 -0.14 6.04 22.40
N ASP A 79 -1.37 5.79 22.87
CA ASP A 79 -1.75 5.94 24.28
C ASP A 79 -0.95 5.00 25.17
N PHE A 80 -0.78 3.74 24.76
CA PHE A 80 0.03 2.76 25.48
C PHE A 80 1.49 3.23 25.60
N VAL A 81 2.09 3.72 24.52
CA VAL A 81 3.47 4.26 24.55
C VAL A 81 3.56 5.52 25.42
N THR A 82 2.53 6.35 25.44
CA THR A 82 2.49 7.56 26.28
C THR A 82 2.40 7.19 27.77
N GLN A 83 1.62 6.17 28.11
CA GLN A 83 1.42 5.73 29.48
C GLN A 83 2.56 4.86 30.02
N HIS A 84 3.14 4.00 29.20
CA HIS A 84 4.11 2.99 29.62
C HIS A 84 5.54 3.25 29.12
N GLY A 85 5.75 4.30 28.33
CA GLY A 85 7.01 4.55 27.66
C GLY A 85 7.24 3.58 26.49
N LEU A 86 8.39 3.72 25.82
CA LEU A 86 8.78 2.82 24.75
C LEU A 86 9.25 1.49 25.35
N PRO A 87 8.55 0.35 25.12
CA PRO A 87 8.84 -0.92 25.81
C PRO A 87 10.25 -1.46 25.56
N LEU A 88 10.88 -1.02 24.48
CA LEU A 88 12.20 -1.47 24.04
C LEU A 88 13.28 -0.38 24.21
N ALA A 89 12.97 0.75 24.85
CA ALA A 89 13.95 1.81 25.09
C ALA A 89 15.10 1.34 25.99
N GLU A 90 14.83 0.42 26.91
CA GLU A 90 15.84 -0.14 27.84
C GLU A 90 16.90 -1.01 27.15
N TYR A 91 16.68 -1.44 25.90
CA TYR A 91 17.62 -2.27 25.12
C TYR A 91 18.29 -1.51 23.98
N ARG A 92 18.07 -0.19 23.86
CA ARG A 92 18.70 0.62 22.82
C ARG A 92 20.14 0.96 23.24
N HIS A 93 21.10 0.15 22.78
CA HIS A 93 22.53 0.50 22.84
C HIS A 93 22.85 1.56 21.78
N PHE A 94 23.55 2.64 22.18
CA PHE A 94 24.09 3.69 21.32
C PHE A 94 25.60 3.52 21.11
#